data_AF-A0A2H9LCR9-F1
#
_entry.id   AF-A0A2H9LCR9-F1
#
_cell.length_a   1.000
_cell.length_b   1.000
_cell.length_c   1.000
_cell.angle_alpha   90.00
_cell.angle_beta   90.00
_cell.angle_gamma   90.00
#
_symmetry.space_group_name_H-M   'P 1'
#
loop_
_entity.id
_entity.type
_entity.pdbx_description
1 polymer ?
#
loop_
_entity_poly.entity_id
_entity_poly.type
_entity_poly.pdbx_seq_one_letter_code
_entity_poly.pdbx_strand_id
1 'polypeptide(L)'
;MNKNLFPIDWHSSFFECQNDILSQSLKYQEKSVELFGKVNLIHEVNLLKNRIKILEQQKDKKIFEEVRKLSNYEAENEIELFIQEKKERGIQKLNILDLVAETHLPPGQIEKIMKKLSSKGIREVHE
;
A
#
# COMPACT_ATOMS: atom_id res chain seq x y z
N MET A 1 -40.07 -22.41 -74.71
CA MET A 1 -39.72 -22.71 -73.31
C MET A 1 -38.77 -21.64 -72.80
N ASN A 2 -39.21 -20.87 -71.81
CA ASN A 2 -38.59 -19.62 -71.34
C ASN A 2 -37.21 -19.86 -70.71
N LYS A 3 -36.18 -19.20 -71.24
CA LYS A 3 -34.94 -18.92 -70.51
C LYS A 3 -35.01 -17.51 -69.94
N ASN A 4 -35.71 -17.33 -68.83
CA ASN A 4 -35.58 -16.11 -68.02
C ASN A 4 -34.29 -16.24 -67.21
N LEU A 5 -33.16 -15.94 -67.84
CA LEU A 5 -31.92 -15.64 -67.13
C LEU A 5 -32.03 -14.18 -66.69
N PHE A 6 -32.40 -13.96 -65.43
CA PHE A 6 -32.28 -12.66 -64.81
C PHE A 6 -30.82 -12.21 -64.90
N PRO A 7 -30.52 -11.01 -65.41
CA PRO A 7 -29.17 -10.50 -65.40
C PRO A 7 -28.74 -10.34 -63.94
N ILE A 8 -27.67 -11.04 -63.55
CA ILE A 8 -26.99 -10.80 -62.27
C ILE A 8 -26.53 -9.34 -62.33
N ASP A 9 -27.10 -8.49 -61.49
CA ASP A 9 -26.69 -7.10 -61.37
C ASP A 9 -25.39 -7.03 -60.55
N TRP A 10 -24.28 -7.25 -61.26
CA TRP A 10 -22.93 -7.22 -60.72
C TRP A 10 -22.60 -5.89 -60.03
N HIS A 11 -23.26 -4.78 -60.40
CA HIS A 11 -23.04 -3.50 -59.75
C HIS A 11 -23.62 -3.48 -58.34
N SER A 12 -24.87 -3.92 -58.17
CA SER A 12 -25.49 -4.01 -56.84
C SER A 12 -24.70 -4.93 -55.90
N SER A 13 -24.27 -6.10 -56.39
CA SER A 13 -23.50 -7.04 -55.56
C SER A 13 -22.09 -6.54 -55.21
N PHE A 14 -21.47 -5.76 -56.09
CA PHE A 14 -20.18 -5.09 -55.80
C PHE A 14 -20.32 -3.98 -54.75
N PHE A 15 -21.38 -3.16 -54.84
CA PHE A 15 -21.66 -2.11 -53.85
C PHE A 15 -21.99 -2.71 -52.47
N GLU A 16 -22.76 -3.80 -52.41
CA GLU A 16 -23.04 -4.52 -51.17
C GLU A 16 -21.75 -5.06 -50.53
N CYS A 17 -20.88 -5.68 -51.33
CA CYS A 17 -19.61 -6.20 -50.84
C CYS A 17 -18.69 -5.09 -50.31
N GLN A 18 -18.64 -3.93 -50.97
CA GLN A 18 -17.89 -2.77 -50.46
C GLN A 18 -18.47 -2.22 -49.16
N ASN A 19 -19.80 -2.13 -49.04
CA ASN A 19 -20.45 -1.66 -47.83
C ASN A 19 -20.23 -2.60 -46.63
N ASP A 20 -20.21 -3.91 -46.88
CA ASP A 20 -19.91 -4.91 -45.84
C ASP A 20 -18.47 -4.80 -45.34
N ILE A 21 -17.50 -4.61 -46.25
CA ILE A 21 -16.09 -4.42 -45.89
C ILE A 21 -15.90 -3.15 -45.07
N LEU A 22 -16.51 -2.03 -45.50
CA LEU A 22 -16.46 -0.76 -44.77
C LEU A 22 -17.11 -0.88 -43.38
N SER A 23 -18.25 -1.55 -43.29
CA SER A 23 -18.96 -1.79 -42.03
C SER A 23 -18.14 -2.65 -41.06
N GLN A 24 -17.43 -3.67 -41.56
CA GLN A 24 -16.53 -4.48 -40.74
C GLN A 24 -15.32 -3.66 -40.27
N SER A 25 -14.70 -2.88 -41.16
CA SER A 25 -13.57 -2.01 -40.82
C SER A 25 -13.93 -1.01 -39.71
N LEU A 26 -15.10 -0.38 -39.79
CA LEU A 26 -15.62 0.52 -38.77
C LEU A 26 -15.78 -0.17 -37.41
N LYS A 27 -16.38 -1.37 -37.38
CA LYS A 27 -16.53 -2.17 -36.16
C LYS A 27 -15.17 -2.52 -35.52
N TYR A 28 -14.16 -2.85 -36.33
CA TYR A 28 -12.81 -3.12 -35.81
C TYR A 28 -12.16 -1.86 -35.23
N GLN A 29 -12.36 -0.71 -35.87
CA GLN A 29 -11.82 0.56 -35.43
C GLN A 29 -12.45 0.99 -34.08
N GLU A 30 -13.77 0.89 -33.94
CA GLU A 30 -14.48 1.16 -32.68
C GLU A 30 -13.99 0.26 -31.54
N LYS A 31 -13.86 -1.06 -31.80
CA LYS A 31 -13.32 -2.01 -30.82
C LYS A 31 -11.88 -1.68 -30.41
N SER A 32 -11.07 -1.22 -31.36
CA SER A 32 -9.68 -0.85 -31.07
C SER A 32 -9.61 0.37 -30.14
N VAL A 33 -10.43 1.39 -30.38
CA VAL A 33 -10.51 2.59 -29.52
C VAL A 33 -10.99 2.23 -28.11
N GLU A 34 -12.00 1.37 -28.00
CA GLU A 34 -12.50 0.88 -26.71
C GLU A 34 -11.43 0.12 -25.92
N LEU A 35 -10.66 -0.74 -26.59
CA LEU A 35 -9.54 -1.48 -25.98
C LEU A 35 -8.42 -0.55 -25.54
N PHE A 36 -8.05 0.45 -26.35
CA PHE A 36 -7.07 1.46 -25.96
C PHE A 36 -7.52 2.25 -24.72
N GLY A 37 -8.80 2.64 -24.65
CA GLY A 37 -9.37 3.29 -23.46
C GLY A 37 -9.26 2.42 -22.21
N LYS A 38 -9.58 1.11 -22.34
CA LYS A 38 -9.46 0.14 -21.24
C LYS A 38 -8.01 -0.04 -20.77
N VAL A 39 -7.05 -0.09 -21.69
CA VAL A 39 -5.62 -0.22 -21.37
C VAL A 39 -5.11 1.02 -20.63
N ASN A 40 -5.51 2.23 -21.04
CA ASN A 40 -5.16 3.46 -20.34
C ASN A 40 -5.73 3.49 -18.92
N LEU A 41 -6.99 3.11 -18.74
CA LEU A 41 -7.61 3.02 -17.41
C LEU A 41 -6.89 2.02 -16.50
N ILE A 42 -6.46 0.87 -17.02
CA ILE A 42 -5.67 -0.11 -16.26
C ILE A 42 -4.31 0.49 -15.84
N HIS A 43 -3.66 1.23 -16.72
CA HIS A 43 -2.39 1.90 -16.42
C HIS A 43 -2.56 2.95 -15.31
N GLU A 44 -3.58 3.80 -15.40
CA GLU A 44 -3.88 4.82 -14.37
C GLU A 44 -4.21 4.19 -13.01
N VAL A 45 -5.02 3.12 -12.99
CA VAL A 45 -5.34 2.39 -11.76
C VAL A 45 -4.09 1.79 -11.13
N ASN A 46 -3.17 1.25 -11.93
CA ASN A 46 -1.90 0.71 -11.42
C ASN A 46 -0.99 1.80 -10.85
N LEU A 47 -0.93 2.98 -11.49
CA LEU A 47 -0.20 4.13 -10.96
C LEU A 47 -0.78 4.61 -9.63
N LEU A 48 -2.11 4.69 -9.52
CA LEU A 48 -2.79 5.05 -8.27
C LEU A 48 -2.54 4.03 -7.16
N LYS A 49 -2.63 2.73 -7.46
CA LYS A 49 -2.31 1.67 -6.49
C LYS A 49 -0.87 1.75 -5.99
N ASN A 50 0.09 1.98 -6.88
CA ASN A 50 1.49 2.15 -6.50
C ASN A 50 1.68 3.40 -5.63
N ARG A 51 1.00 4.50 -5.96
CA ARG A 51 1.07 5.75 -5.18
C ARG A 51 0.45 5.60 -3.80
N ILE A 52 -0.69 4.90 -3.69
CA ILE A 52 -1.31 4.56 -2.40
C ILE A 52 -0.36 3.70 -1.56
N LYS A 53 0.24 2.67 -2.15
CA LYS A 53 1.21 1.81 -1.46
C LYS A 53 2.43 2.58 -0.94
N ILE A 54 2.95 3.53 -1.71
CA ILE A 54 4.05 4.41 -1.26
C ILE A 54 3.59 5.31 -0.12
N LEU A 55 2.38 5.88 -0.18
CA LEU A 55 1.83 6.74 0.86
C LEU A 55 1.53 5.97 2.15
N GLU A 56 1.07 4.71 2.06
CA GLU A 56 0.90 3.81 3.20
C GLU A 56 2.26 3.53 3.86
N GLN A 57 3.28 3.16 3.07
CA GLN A 57 4.65 2.98 3.56
C GLN A 57 5.24 4.25 4.19
N GLN A 58 4.89 5.43 3.68
CA GLN A 58 5.33 6.72 4.24
C GLN A 58 4.55 7.10 5.51
N LYS A 59 3.26 6.76 5.61
CA LYS A 59 2.50 6.91 6.85
C LYS A 59 3.03 6.00 7.93
N ASP A 60 3.31 4.75 7.61
CA ASP A 60 3.92 3.80 8.54
C ASP A 60 5.31 4.27 8.99
N LYS A 61 6.09 4.93 8.11
CA LYS A 61 7.36 5.56 8.52
C LYS A 61 7.17 6.83 9.36
N LYS A 62 6.22 7.70 9.00
CA LYS A 62 5.97 8.95 9.74
C LYS A 62 5.36 8.74 11.12
N ILE A 63 4.53 7.71 11.31
CA ILE A 63 3.99 7.35 12.64
C ILE A 63 5.13 6.87 13.58
N PHE A 64 6.24 6.38 13.02
CA PHE A 64 7.43 5.98 13.80
C PHE A 64 8.57 7.02 13.81
N GLU A 65 8.49 8.10 13.04
CA GLU A 65 9.59 9.09 12.91
C GLU A 65 9.44 10.33 13.81
N GLU A 66 8.28 10.55 14.45
CA GLU A 66 8.16 11.50 15.58
C GLU A 66 8.58 10.89 16.92
N VAL A 67 9.21 9.73 16.87
CA VAL A 67 9.90 9.16 18.02
C VAL A 67 11.18 9.98 18.24
N ARG A 68 11.25 10.70 19.37
CA ARG A 68 12.45 11.43 19.82
C ARG A 68 13.67 10.52 19.62
N LYS A 69 14.59 10.90 18.72
CA LYS A 69 15.87 10.21 18.56
C LYS A 69 16.80 10.58 19.71
N LEU A 70 16.49 10.07 20.91
CA LEU A 70 17.42 10.10 22.02
C LEU A 70 18.52 9.07 21.76
N SER A 71 19.75 9.44 22.10
CA SER A 71 20.86 8.49 22.09
C SER A 71 20.52 7.32 23.03
N ASN A 72 21.11 6.14 22.82
CA ASN A 72 20.87 4.99 23.70
C ASN A 72 21.16 5.29 25.18
N TYR A 73 22.09 6.21 25.46
CA TYR A 73 22.40 6.62 26.82
C TYR A 73 21.30 7.48 27.45
N GLU A 74 20.77 8.45 26.70
CA GLU A 74 19.69 9.31 27.19
C GLU A 74 18.38 8.53 27.36
N ALA A 75 18.09 7.62 26.41
CA ALA A 75 16.96 6.71 26.49
C ALA A 75 17.07 5.73 27.68
N GLU A 76 18.28 5.25 27.99
CA GLU A 76 18.54 4.44 29.20
C GLU A 76 18.20 5.22 30.47
N ASN A 77 18.66 6.47 30.55
CA ASN A 77 18.43 7.32 31.71
C ASN A 77 16.94 7.67 31.90
N GLU A 78 16.21 8.00 30.83
CA GLU A 78 14.76 8.26 30.92
C GLU A 78 13.97 7.03 31.37
N ILE A 79 14.30 5.84 30.83
CA ILE A 79 13.65 4.59 31.24
C ILE A 79 13.97 4.25 32.70
N GLU A 80 15.21 4.45 33.15
CA GLU A 80 15.59 4.25 34.56
C GLU A 80 14.84 5.20 35.49
N LEU A 81 14.74 6.49 35.15
CA LEU A 81 13.98 7.48 35.93
C LEU A 81 12.50 7.11 36.02
N PHE A 82 11.89 6.71 34.91
CA PHE A 82 10.49 6.28 34.88
C PHE A 82 10.25 5.03 35.74
N ILE A 83 11.15 4.03 35.65
CA ILE A 83 11.05 2.83 36.49
C ILE A 83 11.15 3.20 37.98
N GLN A 84 12.05 4.11 38.33
CA GLN A 84 12.24 4.56 39.71
C GLN A 84 11.01 5.30 40.24
N GLU A 85 10.46 6.23 39.46
CA GLU A 85 9.23 6.96 39.81
C GLU A 85 8.04 5.99 40.02
N LYS A 86 7.91 4.98 39.16
CA LYS A 86 6.85 3.98 39.28
C LYS A 86 7.05 3.07 40.49
N LYS A 87 8.30 2.72 40.82
CA LYS A 87 8.64 2.00 42.07
C LYS A 87 8.26 2.82 43.31
N GLU A 88 8.53 4.11 43.33
CA GLU A 88 8.15 5.02 44.42
C GLU A 88 6.63 5.13 44.60
N ARG A 89 5.87 4.99 43.50
CA ARG A 89 4.40 4.90 43.51
C ARG A 89 3.86 3.50 43.83
N GLY A 90 4.72 2.53 44.14
CA GLY A 90 4.33 1.15 44.47
C GLY A 90 3.92 0.28 43.29
N ILE A 91 4.19 0.71 42.04
CA ILE A 91 3.84 -0.05 40.83
C ILE A 91 4.95 -1.08 40.55
N GLN A 92 4.63 -2.35 40.75
CA GLN A 92 5.60 -3.44 40.60
C GLN A 92 5.73 -3.95 39.14
N LYS A 93 4.63 -3.92 38.37
CA LYS A 93 4.60 -4.37 36.97
C LYS A 93 4.44 -3.17 36.04
N LEU A 94 5.33 -3.06 35.05
CA LEU A 94 5.21 -2.06 33.98
C LEU A 94 5.08 -2.78 32.65
N ASN A 95 4.12 -2.35 31.83
CA ASN A 95 3.98 -2.82 30.47
C ASN A 95 4.92 -2.02 29.54
N ILE A 96 5.39 -2.65 28.46
CA ILE A 96 6.13 -1.96 27.39
C ILE A 96 5.28 -0.84 26.78
N LEU A 97 3.96 -1.01 26.70
CA LEU A 97 3.06 0.04 26.24
C LEU A 97 3.06 1.28 27.14
N ASP A 98 3.20 1.11 28.46
CA ASP A 98 3.28 2.23 29.40
C ASP A 98 4.58 3.01 29.19
N LEU A 99 5.68 2.29 28.91
CA LEU A 99 6.98 2.89 28.60
C LEU A 99 6.93 3.66 27.29
N VAL A 100 6.32 3.11 26.24
CA VAL A 100 6.16 3.79 24.94
C VAL A 100 5.31 5.05 25.09
N ALA A 101 4.24 4.99 25.90
CA ALA A 101 3.33 6.12 26.10
C ALA A 101 4.01 7.29 26.84
N GLU A 102 4.84 7.01 27.84
CA GLU A 102 5.47 8.08 28.64
C GLU A 102 6.79 8.58 28.05
N THR A 103 7.64 7.68 27.57
CA THR A 103 8.99 8.06 27.08
C THR A 103 8.98 8.47 25.61
N HIS A 104 7.90 8.16 24.87
CA HIS A 104 7.81 8.34 23.43
C HIS A 104 9.00 7.73 22.65
N LEU A 105 9.66 6.73 23.24
CA LEU A 105 10.79 6.02 22.65
C LEU A 105 10.30 4.90 21.71
N PRO A 106 11.12 4.50 20.71
CA PRO A 106 10.72 3.43 19.81
C PRO A 106 10.65 2.10 20.59
N PRO A 107 9.62 1.26 20.37
CA PRO A 107 9.47 -0.01 21.09
C PRO A 107 10.72 -0.89 21.00
N GLY A 108 11.35 -0.97 19.82
CA GLY A 108 12.57 -1.76 19.63
C GLY A 108 13.81 -1.21 20.36
N GLN A 109 13.83 0.07 20.74
CA GLN A 109 14.88 0.65 21.59
C GLN A 109 14.59 0.38 23.06
N ILE A 110 13.33 0.51 23.49
CA ILE A 110 12.86 0.16 24.83
C ILE A 110 13.16 -1.32 25.13
N GLU A 111 12.84 -2.24 24.23
CA GLU A 111 13.10 -3.68 24.41
C GLU A 111 14.59 -3.98 24.62
N LYS A 112 15.47 -3.36 23.83
CA LYS A 112 16.92 -3.52 23.96
C LYS A 112 17.42 -3.02 25.31
N ILE A 113 16.94 -1.85 25.73
CA ILE A 113 17.30 -1.23 27.01
C ILE A 113 16.77 -2.05 28.18
N MET A 114 15.50 -2.45 28.15
CA MET A 114 14.88 -3.28 29.19
C MET A 114 15.58 -4.63 29.34
N LYS A 115 15.98 -5.27 28.23
CA LYS A 115 16.77 -6.50 28.27
C LYS A 115 18.14 -6.28 28.92
N LYS A 116 18.80 -5.15 28.62
CA LYS A 116 20.07 -4.74 29.24
C LYS A 116 19.90 -4.46 30.75
N LEU A 117 18.85 -3.78 31.16
CA LEU A 117 18.55 -3.48 32.57
C LEU A 117 18.19 -4.75 33.37
N SER A 118 17.44 -5.67 32.76
CA SER A 118 17.16 -6.99 33.34
C SER A 118 18.44 -7.79 33.54
N SER A 119 19.35 -7.80 32.54
CA SER A 119 20.66 -8.47 32.67
C SER A 119 21.59 -7.86 33.73
N LYS A 120 21.36 -6.59 34.10
CA LYS A 120 22.07 -5.88 35.18
C LYS A 120 21.45 -6.11 36.57
N GLY A 121 20.37 -6.90 36.68
CA GLY A 121 19.72 -7.22 37.96
C GLY A 121 18.81 -6.12 38.52
N ILE A 122 18.41 -5.13 37.71
CA ILE A 122 17.60 -3.98 38.16
C ILE A 122 16.09 -4.34 38.26
N ARG A 123 15.70 -5.50 37.72
CA ARG A 123 14.39 -6.17 37.91
C ARG A 123 14.53 -7.69 37.87
N GLU A 124 13.98 -8.36 38.86
CA GLU A 124 13.53 -9.75 38.72
C GLU A 124 12.31 -9.76 37.81
N VAL A 125 12.44 -10.39 36.64
CA VAL A 125 11.32 -10.62 35.72
C VAL A 125 10.75 -11.97 36.10
N HIS A 126 9.59 -11.99 36.76
CA HIS A 126 8.81 -13.21 36.85
C HIS A 126 7.96 -13.34 35.60
N GLU A 127 8.20 -14.42 34.86
CA GLU A 127 7.37 -14.93 33.75
C GLU A 127 5.91 -15.13 34.18
#